data_AF-A0AAD0YTS5-F1
#
_entry.id   AF-A0AAD0YTS5-F1
#
_cell.length_a   1.000
_cell.length_b   1.000
_cell.length_c   1.000
_cell.angle_alpha   90.00
_cell.angle_beta   90.00
_cell.angle_gamma   90.00
#
_symmetry.space_group_name_H-M   'P 1'
#
loop_
_entity.id
_entity.type
_entity.pdbx_description
1 polymer ?
#
loop_
_entity_poly.entity_id
_entity_poly.type
_entity_poly.pdbx_seq_one_letter_code
_entity_poly.pdbx_strand_id
1 'polypeptide(L)'
;MEEKLPEIYSKKAILGFSIFLSTLFGGVLLFQNLMSVNRKKEAYTTLGISVVITILTAIVINIPEKPISAIAYVCGFAGGALLSDYFVPKYFPNEWQYLKKPIWKPLIIGLILVAILVTLAICSASAETV
;
A
#
# COMPACT_ATOMS: atom_id res chain seq x y z
N MET A 1 -10.81 -29.24 -17.30
CA MET A 1 -10.90 -27.76 -17.25
C MET A 1 -9.59 -27.31 -16.63
N GLU A 2 -8.69 -26.68 -17.39
CA GLU A 2 -7.43 -26.20 -16.82
C GLU A 2 -7.76 -25.14 -15.76
N GLU A 3 -7.40 -25.39 -14.49
CA GLU A 3 -7.53 -24.39 -13.43
C GLU A 3 -6.56 -23.25 -13.75
N LYS A 4 -7.09 -22.17 -14.34
CA LYS A 4 -6.31 -20.96 -14.59
C LYS A 4 -5.88 -20.38 -13.23
N LEU A 5 -4.58 -20.39 -12.96
CA LEU A 5 -4.00 -19.80 -11.76
C LEU A 5 -4.50 -18.35 -11.56
N PRO A 6 -4.89 -17.97 -10.34
CA PRO A 6 -5.44 -16.64 -10.09
C PRO A 6 -4.39 -15.56 -10.32
N GLU A 7 -4.85 -14.40 -10.77
CA GLU A 7 -4.00 -13.23 -10.98
C GLU A 7 -3.73 -12.51 -9.65
N ILE A 8 -2.45 -12.21 -9.39
CA ILE A 8 -2.01 -11.50 -8.17
C ILE A 8 -1.05 -10.36 -8.53
N TYR A 9 -1.06 -9.30 -7.72
CA TYR A 9 -0.04 -8.26 -7.74
C TYR A 9 1.30 -8.81 -7.25
N SER A 10 2.40 -8.33 -7.84
CA SER A 10 3.72 -8.81 -7.46
C SER A 10 4.20 -8.24 -6.12
N LYS A 11 5.11 -8.95 -5.45
CA LYS A 11 5.84 -8.45 -4.28
C LYS A 11 6.42 -7.04 -4.50
N LYS A 12 7.03 -6.81 -5.67
CA LYS A 12 7.63 -5.52 -6.03
C LYS A 12 6.57 -4.41 -6.16
N ALA A 13 5.40 -4.72 -6.71
CA ALA A 13 4.30 -3.78 -6.77
C ALA A 13 3.82 -3.38 -5.37
N ILE A 14 3.59 -4.36 -4.49
CA ILE A 14 3.18 -4.11 -3.09
C ILE A 14 4.19 -3.20 -2.38
N LEU A 15 5.48 -3.48 -2.52
CA LEU A 15 6.54 -2.65 -1.94
C LEU A 15 6.53 -1.23 -2.52
N GLY A 16 6.49 -1.08 -3.84
CA GLY A 16 6.48 0.23 -4.50
C GLY A 16 5.29 1.09 -4.10
N PHE A 17 4.08 0.52 -4.09
CA PHE A 17 2.88 1.24 -3.63
C PHE A 17 2.98 1.65 -2.15
N SER A 18 3.66 0.85 -1.33
CA SER A 18 3.88 1.17 0.08
C SER A 18 4.81 2.36 0.29
N ILE A 19 5.87 2.45 -0.52
CA ILE A 19 6.88 3.52 -0.44
C ILE A 19 6.36 4.82 -1.03
N PHE A 20 5.75 4.77 -2.22
CA PHE A 20 5.40 5.97 -2.99
C PHE A 20 4.00 6.51 -2.67
N LEU A 21 3.09 5.70 -2.14
CA LEU A 21 1.77 6.16 -1.71
C LEU A 21 1.61 6.02 -0.20
N SER A 22 1.42 4.80 0.28
CA SER A 22 1.39 4.49 1.72
C SER A 22 1.33 2.98 1.93
N THR A 23 1.73 2.52 3.12
CA THR A 23 1.60 1.10 3.50
C THR A 23 0.15 0.59 3.38
N LEU A 24 -0.86 1.46 3.58
CA LEU A 24 -2.26 1.11 3.32
C LEU A 24 -2.50 0.67 1.88
N PHE A 25 -1.97 1.40 0.89
CA PHE A 25 -2.10 1.03 -0.52
C PHE A 25 -1.46 -0.34 -0.80
N GLY A 26 -0.23 -0.57 -0.32
CA GLY A 26 0.39 -1.90 -0.41
C GLY A 26 -0.45 -3.00 0.24
N GLY A 27 -1.06 -2.70 1.39
CA GLY A 27 -1.97 -3.62 2.09
C GLY A 27 -3.24 -3.93 1.31
N VAL A 28 -3.82 -2.96 0.61
CA VAL A 28 -4.97 -3.18 -0.29
C VAL A 28 -4.60 -4.09 -1.46
N LEU A 29 -3.41 -3.94 -2.03
CA LEU A 29 -2.93 -4.84 -3.09
C LEU A 29 -2.80 -6.28 -2.56
N LEU A 30 -2.18 -6.45 -1.38
CA LEU A 30 -2.04 -7.77 -0.75
C LEU A 30 -3.40 -8.36 -0.33
N PHE A 31 -4.33 -7.53 0.16
CA PHE A 31 -5.71 -7.93 0.43
C PHE A 31 -6.36 -8.52 -0.81
N GLN A 32 -6.25 -7.85 -1.96
CA GLN A 32 -6.81 -8.36 -3.23
C GLN A 32 -6.17 -9.68 -3.66
N ASN A 33 -4.85 -9.84 -3.46
CA ASN A 33 -4.17 -11.11 -3.74
C ASN A 33 -4.74 -12.24 -2.88
N LEU A 34 -4.94 -12.00 -1.58
CA LEU A 34 -5.47 -13.02 -0.67
C LEU A 34 -6.94 -13.34 -0.95
N MET A 35 -7.72 -12.34 -1.35
CA MET A 35 -9.11 -12.53 -1.78
C MET A 35 -9.19 -13.37 -3.07
N SER A 36 -8.25 -13.23 -4.01
CA SER A 36 -8.28 -14.00 -5.26
C SER A 36 -7.96 -15.49 -5.07
N VAL A 37 -7.31 -15.85 -3.95
CA VAL A 37 -7.11 -17.25 -3.52
C VAL A 37 -8.04 -17.68 -2.38
N ASN A 38 -9.14 -16.94 -2.16
CA ASN A 38 -10.19 -17.22 -1.17
C ASN A 38 -9.70 -17.28 0.30
N ARG A 39 -8.57 -16.62 0.63
CA ARG A 39 -8.02 -16.50 2.00
C ARG A 39 -8.53 -15.23 2.68
N LYS A 40 -9.84 -15.18 2.93
CA LYS A 40 -10.54 -13.97 3.40
C LYS A 40 -10.04 -13.49 4.77
N LYS A 41 -9.83 -14.40 5.73
CA LYS A 41 -9.41 -14.06 7.09
C LYS A 41 -8.04 -13.37 7.07
N GLU A 42 -7.11 -13.92 6.31
CA GLU A 42 -5.76 -13.39 6.12
C GLU A 42 -5.81 -12.06 5.38
N ALA A 43 -6.67 -11.94 4.36
CA ALA A 43 -6.89 -10.69 3.64
C ALA A 43 -7.25 -9.57 4.62
N TYR A 44 -8.34 -9.72 5.39
CA TYR A 44 -8.76 -8.72 6.37
C TYR A 44 -7.72 -8.46 7.45
N THR A 45 -6.98 -9.49 7.88
CA THR A 45 -5.89 -9.33 8.85
C THR A 45 -4.77 -8.44 8.30
N THR A 46 -4.32 -8.70 7.06
CA THR A 46 -3.27 -7.88 6.42
C THR A 46 -3.71 -6.45 6.16
N LEU A 47 -4.99 -6.24 5.82
CA LEU A 47 -5.57 -4.90 5.69
C LEU A 47 -5.63 -4.18 7.03
N GLY A 48 -6.04 -4.85 8.10
CA GLY A 48 -6.03 -4.27 9.45
C GLY A 48 -4.63 -3.86 9.89
N ILE A 49 -3.63 -4.70 9.63
CA ILE A 49 -2.22 -4.39 9.92
C ILE A 49 -1.75 -3.16 9.13
N SER A 50 -2.08 -3.06 7.84
CA SER A 50 -1.66 -1.90 7.03
C SER A 50 -2.32 -0.60 7.48
N VAL A 51 -3.57 -0.65 7.93
CA VAL A 51 -4.25 0.51 8.58
C VAL A 51 -3.52 0.92 9.85
N VAL A 52 -3.21 -0.03 10.75
CA VAL A 52 -2.49 0.25 11.99
C VAL A 52 -1.12 0.87 11.72
N ILE A 53 -0.34 0.32 10.77
CA ILE A 53 0.96 0.89 10.39
C ILE A 53 0.81 2.31 9.83
N THR A 54 -0.25 2.56 9.06
CA THR A 54 -0.51 3.90 8.50
C THR A 54 -0.83 4.91 9.60
N ILE A 55 -1.63 4.53 10.60
CA ILE A 55 -1.92 5.38 11.77
C ILE A 55 -0.63 5.65 12.56
N LEU A 56 0.17 4.61 12.83
CA LEU A 56 1.46 4.78 13.51
C LEU A 56 2.41 5.68 12.73
N THR A 57 2.46 5.54 11.41
CA THR A 57 3.26 6.40 10.53
C THR A 57 2.82 7.85 10.64
N ALA A 58 1.52 8.12 10.65
CA ALA A 58 0.98 9.48 10.83
C ALA A 58 1.39 10.06 12.20
N ILE A 59 1.33 9.28 13.28
CA ILE A 59 1.80 9.71 14.60
C ILE A 59 3.30 10.06 14.55
N VAL A 60 4.13 9.16 14.01
CA VAL A 60 5.59 9.33 13.97
C VAL A 60 6.02 10.56 13.15
N ILE A 61 5.38 10.81 12.00
CA ILE A 61 5.70 11.97 11.15
C ILE A 61 5.38 13.30 11.85
N ASN A 62 4.43 13.32 12.78
CA ASN A 62 4.02 14.51 13.52
C ASN A 62 4.74 14.70 14.87
N ILE A 63 5.71 13.84 15.23
CA ILE A 63 6.53 14.04 16.44
C ILE A 63 7.47 15.25 16.31
N PRO A 64 8.22 15.43 15.20
CA PRO A 64 9.06 16.60 15.03
C PRO A 64 8.21 17.86 14.81
N GLU A 65 8.70 19.03 15.26
CA GLU A 65 8.02 20.32 15.06
C GLU A 65 7.72 20.63 13.59
N LYS A 66 8.58 20.12 12.68
CA LYS A 66 8.37 20.20 11.24
C LYS A 66 8.40 18.79 10.65
N PRO A 67 7.35 18.38 9.91
CA PRO A 67 7.30 17.04 9.35
C PRO A 67 8.45 16.83 8.35
N ILE A 68 9.25 15.79 8.57
CA ILE A 68 10.38 15.43 7.72
C ILE A 68 9.90 14.36 6.74
N SER A 69 9.88 14.70 5.44
CA SER A 69 9.41 13.80 4.37
C SER A 69 10.16 12.46 4.32
N ALA A 70 11.44 12.44 4.66
CA ALA A 70 12.25 11.22 4.72
C ALA A 70 11.69 10.17 5.71
N ILE A 71 11.09 10.61 6.82
CA ILE A 71 10.46 9.71 7.80
C ILE A 71 9.30 8.96 7.15
N ALA A 72 8.48 9.63 6.34
CA ALA A 72 7.38 9.00 5.63
C ALA A 72 7.85 7.90 4.67
N TYR A 73 8.92 8.15 3.91
CA TYR A 73 9.49 7.15 3.00
C TYR A 73 10.10 5.96 3.76
N VAL A 74 10.77 6.20 4.89
CA VAL A 74 11.31 5.12 5.74
C VAL A 74 10.19 4.28 6.34
N CYS A 75 9.13 4.90 6.86
CA CYS A 75 7.96 4.19 7.36
C CYS A 75 7.25 3.41 6.24
N GLY A 76 7.10 4.00 5.06
CA GLY A 76 6.53 3.36 3.87
C GLY A 76 7.36 2.16 3.41
N PHE A 77 8.69 2.28 3.43
CA PHE A 77 9.62 1.18 3.16
C PHE A 77 9.52 0.08 4.22
N ALA A 78 9.55 0.41 5.51
CA ALA A 78 9.47 -0.58 6.59
C ALA A 78 8.13 -1.34 6.57
N GLY A 79 7.01 -0.64 6.46
CA GLY A 79 5.70 -1.24 6.32
C GLY A 79 5.55 -2.02 5.01
N GLY A 80 6.09 -1.49 3.92
CA GLY A 80 6.14 -2.16 2.63
C GLY A 80 6.93 -3.45 2.65
N ALA A 81 8.11 -3.45 3.27
CA ALA A 81 8.95 -4.62 3.47
C ALA A 81 8.26 -5.67 4.34
N LEU A 82 7.53 -5.27 5.40
CA LEU A 82 6.73 -6.21 6.17
C LEU A 82 5.66 -6.89 5.29
N LEU A 83 4.96 -6.14 4.44
CA LEU A 83 3.96 -6.72 3.54
C LEU A 83 4.62 -7.58 2.46
N SER A 84 5.68 -7.09 1.82
CA SER A 84 6.31 -7.70 0.65
C SER A 84 7.25 -8.86 0.98
N ASP A 85 7.99 -8.77 2.09
CA ASP A 85 9.07 -9.70 2.42
C ASP A 85 8.65 -10.70 3.49
N TYR A 86 7.67 -10.38 4.32
CA TYR A 86 7.11 -11.31 5.29
C TYR A 86 5.78 -11.92 4.81
N PHE A 87 4.77 -11.12 4.49
CA PHE A 87 3.44 -11.67 4.17
C PHE A 87 3.32 -12.29 2.78
N VAL A 88 3.92 -11.70 1.74
CA VAL A 88 3.85 -12.30 0.38
C VAL A 88 4.46 -13.71 0.35
N PRO A 89 5.72 -13.97 0.75
CA PRO A 89 6.25 -15.33 0.71
C PRO A 89 5.55 -16.29 1.68
N LYS A 90 4.97 -15.79 2.78
CA LYS A 90 4.17 -16.59 3.72
C LYS A 90 2.92 -17.18 3.06
N TYR A 91 2.25 -16.43 2.19
CA TYR A 91 1.01 -16.87 1.54
C TYR A 91 1.20 -17.33 0.09
N PHE A 92 2.27 -16.86 -0.56
CA PHE A 92 2.63 -17.10 -1.95
C PHE A 92 4.12 -17.46 -2.05
N PRO A 93 4.58 -18.58 -1.47
CA PRO A 93 6.00 -18.96 -1.46
C PRO A 93 6.59 -19.14 -2.87
N ASN A 94 5.75 -19.59 -3.82
CA ASN A 94 6.09 -19.70 -5.24
C ASN A 94 5.37 -18.62 -6.06
N GLU A 95 5.47 -17.35 -5.65
CA GLU A 95 4.79 -16.22 -6.28
C GLU A 95 4.97 -16.18 -7.82
N TRP A 96 6.08 -16.69 -8.34
CA TRP A 96 6.41 -16.75 -9.78
C TRP A 96 5.45 -17.62 -10.59
N GLN A 97 4.78 -18.59 -9.96
CA GLN A 97 3.82 -19.48 -10.62
C GLN A 97 2.47 -18.81 -10.89
N TYR A 98 2.18 -17.69 -10.21
CA TYR A 98 0.93 -16.97 -10.38
C TYR A 98 0.99 -15.98 -11.55
N LEU A 99 -0.13 -15.82 -12.24
CA LEU A 99 -0.29 -14.78 -13.26
C LEU A 99 -0.21 -13.39 -12.61
N LYS A 100 0.53 -12.47 -13.24
CA LYS A 100 0.74 -11.13 -12.69
C LYS A 100 -0.37 -10.18 -13.12
N LYS A 101 -1.06 -9.62 -12.13
CA LYS A 101 -2.08 -8.61 -12.35
C LYS A 101 -1.44 -7.27 -12.73
N PRO A 102 -1.94 -6.55 -13.76
CA PRO A 102 -1.39 -5.27 -14.16
C PRO A 102 -1.60 -4.20 -13.08
N ILE A 103 -0.58 -3.36 -12.87
CA ILE A 103 -0.59 -2.29 -11.85
C ILE A 103 -1.27 -1.00 -12.31
N TRP A 104 -1.67 -0.89 -13.58
CA TRP A 104 -2.23 0.33 -14.16
C TRP A 104 -3.50 0.81 -13.46
N LYS A 105 -4.42 -0.11 -13.13
CA LYS A 105 -5.66 0.23 -12.42
C LYS A 105 -5.40 0.87 -11.05
N PRO A 106 -4.67 0.21 -10.12
CA PRO A 106 -4.38 0.84 -8.82
C PRO A 106 -3.50 2.09 -8.95
N LEU A 107 -2.62 2.16 -9.97
CA LEU A 107 -1.76 3.32 -10.17
C LEU A 107 -2.55 4.58 -10.54
N ILE A 108 -3.51 4.45 -11.48
CA ILE A 108 -4.37 5.58 -11.89
C ILE A 108 -5.23 6.04 -10.71
N ILE A 109 -5.82 5.11 -9.95
CA ILE A 109 -6.61 5.44 -8.76
C ILE A 109 -5.75 6.20 -7.73
N GLY A 110 -4.54 5.71 -7.48
CA GLY A 110 -3.60 6.34 -6.57
C GLY A 110 -3.20 7.76 -7.03
N LEU A 111 -2.89 7.93 -8.32
CA LEU A 111 -2.51 9.22 -8.88
C LEU A 111 -3.64 10.26 -8.78
N ILE A 112 -4.88 9.86 -9.09
CA ILE A 112 -6.05 10.74 -8.95
C ILE A 112 -6.23 11.15 -7.50
N LEU A 113 -6.14 10.19 -6.56
CA LEU A 113 -6.28 10.47 -5.14
C LEU A 113 -5.21 11.45 -4.63
N VAL A 114 -3.95 11.25 -5.04
CA VAL A 114 -2.85 12.18 -4.71
C VAL A 114 -3.09 13.56 -5.31
N ALA A 115 -3.51 13.65 -6.57
CA ALA A 115 -3.79 14.94 -7.21
C ALA A 115 -4.90 15.72 -6.48
N ILE A 116 -5.96 15.03 -6.04
CA ILE A 116 -7.04 15.63 -5.24
C ILE A 116 -6.50 16.13 -3.90
N LEU A 117 -5.76 15.31 -3.16
CA LEU A 117 -5.20 15.69 -1.86
C LEU A 117 -4.23 16.87 -1.96
N VAL A 118 -3.38 16.90 -2.97
CA VAL A 118 -2.44 18.00 -3.21
C VAL A 118 -3.20 19.28 -3.54
N THR A 119 -4.22 19.21 -4.40
CA THR A 119 -5.04 20.39 -4.74
C THR A 119 -5.75 20.94 -3.50
N LEU A 120 -6.34 20.07 -2.69
CA LEU A 120 -7.01 20.47 -1.45
C LEU A 120 -6.03 21.13 -0.47
N ALA A 121 -4.82 20.57 -0.31
CA ALA A 121 -3.79 21.13 0.56
C ALA A 121 -3.30 22.52 0.11
N ILE A 122 -3.17 22.73 -1.21
CA ILE A 122 -2.80 24.04 -1.77
C ILE A 122 -3.93 25.06 -1.56
N CYS A 123 -5.18 24.64 -1.78
CA CYS A 123 -6.36 25.49 -1.57
C CYS A 123 -6.52 25.89 -0.10
N SER A 124 -6.34 24.95 0.85
CA SER A 124 -6.41 25.27 2.28
C SER A 124 -5.30 26.21 2.72
N ALA A 125 -4.06 25.98 2.27
CA ALA A 125 -2.94 26.86 2.58
C ALA A 125 -3.14 28.29 2.04
N SER A 126 -3.73 28.43 0.85
CA SER A 126 -4.05 29.74 0.27
C SER A 126 -5.15 30.48 1.05
N ALA A 127 -6.11 29.76 1.63
CA ALA A 127 -7.22 30.34 2.39
C ALA A 127 -6.79 30.92 3.75
N GLU A 128 -5.71 30.42 4.35
CA GLU A 128 -5.16 30.93 5.62
C GLU A 128 -4.36 32.24 5.46
N THR A 129 -4.01 32.61 4.22
CA THR A 129 -3.20 33.80 3.91
C THR A 129 -4.01 35.07 3.59
N VAL A 130 -5.34 35.03 3.71
CA VAL A 130 -6.27 36.17 3.50
C VAL A 130 -6.95 36.53 4.81
#